data_AF-A0AAC9TZY0-F1
#
_entry.id   AF-A0AAC9TZY0-F1
#
_cell.length_a   1.000
_cell.length_b   1.000
_cell.length_c   1.000
_cell.angle_alpha   90.00
_cell.angle_beta   90.00
_cell.angle_gamma   90.00
#
_symmetry.space_group_name_H-M   'P 1'
#
loop_
_entity.id
_entity.type
_entity.pdbx_description
1 polymer ?
#
loop_
_entity_poly.entity_id
_entity_poly.type
_entity_poly.pdbx_seq_one_letter_code
_entity_poly.pdbx_strand_id
1 'polypeptide(L)'
;MGKKYAILLVYSNICKQSVIESFVFHSKLILGSDCTILVVENNLSSVFNYKASGDVTFITGDNTLSEFSGWAKGIDYIKKCNIVNEGDIFLFGNDTFNNHRSFSVLDSLLFKWMASKLKKPEPVIIGEVCRTNRICSLDGMAFSSWVSTYLFMANVKMVKRFSEAIVSGRECIERVTDKYISFSNKRVCSELSAHINSWLRPVDQQQHSWYKSHSDDLELIYRKAEAILNEKRLSAITVNSNGRLYSVYDSMLGDLIKKVGWSIYYRRRKL
;
A
#
# COMPACT_ATOMS: atom_id res chain seq x y z
N MET A 1 20.77 0.65 -17.44
CA MET A 1 19.62 -0.13 -16.91
C MET A 1 19.28 0.46 -15.55
N GLY A 2 18.01 0.77 -15.27
CA GLY A 2 17.63 1.39 -13.98
C GLY A 2 17.81 0.41 -12.82
N LYS A 3 18.11 0.97 -11.64
CA LYS A 3 18.19 0.23 -10.38
C LYS A 3 16.79 -0.14 -9.89
N LYS A 4 16.72 -1.17 -9.06
CA LYS A 4 15.45 -1.70 -8.55
C LYS A 4 15.49 -1.75 -7.03
N TYR A 5 14.47 -1.19 -6.41
CA TYR A 5 14.39 -1.05 -4.96
C TYR A 5 13.13 -1.73 -4.46
N ALA A 6 13.23 -2.48 -3.38
CA ALA A 6 12.09 -3.04 -2.67
C ALA A 6 12.06 -2.50 -1.24
N ILE A 7 10.96 -1.85 -0.85
CA ILE A 7 10.79 -1.24 0.47
C ILE A 7 9.64 -1.94 1.18
N LEU A 8 9.96 -2.69 2.24
CA LEU A 8 9.00 -3.31 3.12
C LEU A 8 8.81 -2.46 4.38
N LEU A 9 7.57 -2.26 4.78
CA LEU A 9 7.23 -1.71 6.07
C LEU A 9 6.76 -2.79 7.04
N VAL A 10 7.25 -2.77 8.27
CA VAL A 10 6.84 -3.74 9.31
C VAL A 10 6.38 -3.01 10.58
N TYR A 11 5.17 -3.31 11.05
CA TYR A 11 4.55 -2.72 12.24
C TYR A 11 4.59 -3.65 13.45
N SER A 12 4.30 -4.94 13.25
CA SER A 12 4.05 -5.85 14.37
C SER A 12 5.30 -6.62 14.79
N ASN A 13 5.44 -6.90 16.08
CA ASN A 13 6.50 -7.74 16.63
C ASN A 13 6.24 -9.25 16.45
N ILE A 14 5.05 -9.64 15.97
CA ILE A 14 4.54 -11.01 16.12
C ILE A 14 4.89 -11.92 14.93
N CYS A 15 5.27 -11.38 13.77
CA CYS A 15 5.63 -12.19 12.59
C CYS A 15 6.70 -11.53 11.68
N LYS A 16 7.66 -10.78 12.26
CA LYS A 16 8.64 -10.01 11.46
C LYS A 16 9.46 -10.87 10.49
N GLN A 17 9.97 -12.01 10.95
CA GLN A 17 10.92 -12.81 10.16
C GLN A 17 10.30 -13.44 8.90
N SER A 18 9.20 -14.19 9.04
CA SER A 18 8.58 -14.90 7.92
C SER A 18 8.04 -13.95 6.84
N VAL A 19 7.53 -12.79 7.25
CA VAL A 19 7.07 -11.74 6.33
C VAL A 19 8.25 -11.12 5.59
N ILE A 20 9.36 -10.81 6.28
CA ILE A 20 10.58 -10.29 5.64
C ILE A 20 11.13 -11.32 4.64
N GLU A 21 11.27 -12.58 5.04
CA GLU A 21 11.76 -13.66 4.17
C GLU A 21 10.87 -13.84 2.93
N SER A 22 9.55 -13.85 3.12
CA SER A 22 8.58 -13.91 2.02
C SER A 22 8.71 -12.69 1.10
N PHE A 23 8.81 -11.48 1.65
CA PHE A 23 8.99 -10.27 0.86
C PHE A 23 10.30 -10.28 0.09
N VAL A 24 11.41 -10.70 0.70
CA VAL A 24 12.71 -10.83 0.04
C VAL A 24 12.63 -11.79 -1.13
N PHE A 25 12.04 -12.97 -0.92
CA PHE A 25 11.83 -13.96 -1.96
C PHE A 25 11.00 -13.41 -3.13
N HIS A 26 9.82 -12.84 -2.85
CA HIS A 26 8.94 -12.30 -3.87
C HIS A 26 9.54 -11.08 -4.59
N SER A 27 10.27 -10.21 -3.87
CA SER A 27 10.96 -9.07 -4.47
C SER A 27 12.02 -9.52 -5.46
N LYS A 28 12.83 -10.52 -5.11
CA LYS A 28 13.85 -11.08 -6.02
C LYS A 28 13.22 -11.77 -7.24
N LEU A 29 12.06 -12.40 -7.09
CA LEU A 29 11.32 -12.95 -8.22
C LEU A 29 10.78 -11.86 -9.16
N ILE A 30 10.19 -10.79 -8.58
CA ILE A 30 9.55 -9.69 -9.32
C ILE A 30 10.59 -8.81 -10.01
N LEU A 31 11.57 -8.33 -9.25
CA LEU A 31 12.54 -7.33 -9.68
C LEU A 31 13.83 -7.97 -10.21
N GLY A 32 14.20 -9.16 -9.75
CA GLY A 32 15.50 -9.79 -10.03
C GLY A 32 16.39 -9.86 -8.79
N SER A 33 17.40 -10.70 -8.83
CA SER A 33 18.31 -10.95 -7.70
C SER A 33 19.18 -9.74 -7.32
N ASP A 34 19.30 -8.77 -8.23
CA ASP A 34 20.10 -7.54 -8.10
C ASP A 34 19.36 -6.39 -7.41
N CYS A 35 18.11 -6.60 -6.96
CA CYS A 35 17.34 -5.53 -6.31
C CYS A 35 17.88 -5.21 -4.91
N THR A 36 17.95 -3.91 -4.57
CA THR A 36 18.23 -3.46 -3.21
C THR A 36 16.97 -3.59 -2.36
N ILE A 37 17.08 -4.25 -1.21
CA ILE A 37 15.95 -4.48 -0.30
C ILE A 37 16.15 -3.69 0.99
N LEU A 38 15.14 -2.88 1.32
CA LEU A 38 15.09 -2.03 2.50
C LEU A 38 13.89 -2.43 3.35
N VAL A 39 14.11 -2.64 4.64
CA VAL A 39 13.06 -2.88 5.63
C VAL A 39 12.99 -1.66 6.54
N VAL A 40 11.80 -1.08 6.63
CA VAL A 40 11.50 0.04 7.53
C VAL A 40 10.73 -0.50 8.72
N GLU A 41 11.39 -0.48 9.89
CA GLU A 41 10.78 -0.91 11.14
C GLU A 41 9.99 0.25 11.75
N ASN A 42 8.66 0.18 11.65
CA ASN A 42 7.77 1.28 12.02
C ASN A 42 7.27 1.17 13.47
N ASN A 43 7.96 0.41 14.32
CA ASN A 43 7.58 0.21 15.71
C ASN A 43 8.83 0.21 16.60
N LEU A 44 8.99 1.30 17.35
CA LEU A 44 10.15 1.62 18.21
C LEU A 44 10.25 0.72 19.47
N SER A 45 9.28 -0.16 19.71
CA SER A 45 9.17 -0.89 20.97
C SER A 45 10.10 -2.10 21.11
N SER A 46 10.77 -2.55 20.05
CA SER A 46 11.74 -3.65 20.16
C SER A 46 12.77 -3.66 19.03
N VAL A 47 14.04 -3.81 19.41
CA VAL A 47 15.14 -4.10 18.47
C VAL A 47 14.95 -5.51 17.96
N PHE A 48 14.56 -5.64 16.70
CA PHE A 48 14.47 -6.95 16.07
C PHE A 48 15.86 -7.36 15.58
N ASN A 49 16.45 -8.37 16.24
CA ASN A 49 17.72 -8.96 15.80
C ASN A 49 17.47 -9.91 14.62
N TYR A 50 17.28 -9.35 13.43
CA TYR A 50 17.25 -10.14 12.20
C TYR A 50 18.64 -10.69 11.91
N LYS A 51 18.80 -12.00 11.90
CA LYS A 51 19.98 -12.64 11.31
C LYS A 51 19.82 -12.57 9.79
N ALA A 52 20.32 -11.50 9.19
CA ALA A 52 20.20 -11.27 7.77
C ALA A 52 20.80 -12.43 6.96
N SER A 53 19.96 -13.13 6.20
CA SER A 53 20.41 -13.97 5.10
C SER A 53 20.44 -13.12 3.81
N GLY A 54 21.49 -12.29 3.67
CA GLY A 54 21.77 -11.50 2.47
C GLY A 54 21.62 -9.98 2.62
N ASP A 55 21.66 -9.28 1.48
CA ASP A 55 21.72 -7.81 1.33
C ASP A 55 20.39 -7.08 1.68
N VAL A 56 19.93 -7.21 2.92
CA VAL A 56 18.76 -6.50 3.45
C VAL A 56 19.22 -5.37 4.37
N THR A 57 18.84 -4.14 4.05
CA THR A 57 19.13 -2.97 4.89
C THR A 57 17.95 -2.68 5.80
N PHE A 58 18.21 -2.33 7.07
CA PHE A 58 17.18 -1.96 8.05
C PHE A 58 17.30 -0.48 8.41
N ILE A 59 16.15 0.21 8.46
CA ILE A 59 16.06 1.58 8.97
C ILE A 59 14.84 1.74 9.89
N THR A 60 14.87 2.77 10.72
CA THR A 60 13.81 3.06 11.70
C THR A 60 12.77 4.05 11.16
N GLY A 61 11.51 3.63 11.18
CA GLY A 61 10.34 4.47 10.91
C GLY A 61 10.01 5.43 12.05
N ASP A 62 9.03 6.31 11.88
CA ASP A 62 8.48 7.15 12.96
C ASP A 62 7.00 6.88 13.24
N ASN A 63 6.33 6.09 12.39
CA ASN A 63 4.91 5.76 12.47
C ASN A 63 3.97 6.97 12.52
N THR A 64 4.42 8.17 12.13
CA THR A 64 3.63 9.41 12.23
C THR A 64 2.41 9.43 11.32
N LEU A 65 2.49 8.77 10.16
CA LEU A 65 1.41 8.68 9.17
C LEU A 65 1.24 7.23 8.69
N SER A 66 1.27 6.31 9.65
CA SER A 66 1.17 4.86 9.41
C SER A 66 2.18 4.42 8.32
N GLU A 67 1.71 3.87 7.20
CA GLU A 67 2.59 3.25 6.20
C GLU A 67 3.34 4.24 5.34
N PHE A 68 2.70 5.38 5.10
CA PHE A 68 3.18 6.37 4.17
C PHE A 68 4.40 7.11 4.71
N SER A 69 4.47 7.39 6.02
CA SER A 69 5.70 7.98 6.61
C SER A 69 6.87 7.00 6.59
N GLY A 70 6.61 5.70 6.76
CA GLY A 70 7.63 4.67 6.67
C GLY A 70 8.21 4.54 5.25
N TRP A 71 7.35 4.48 4.23
CA TRP A 71 7.81 4.46 2.83
C TRP A 71 8.52 5.76 2.42
N ALA A 72 8.06 6.92 2.88
CA ALA A 72 8.74 8.19 2.67
C ALA A 72 10.17 8.17 3.22
N LYS A 73 10.36 7.70 4.45
CA LYS A 73 11.69 7.49 5.04
C LYS A 73 12.55 6.54 4.23
N GLY A 74 11.95 5.45 3.71
CA GLY A 74 12.65 4.51 2.86
C GLY A 74 13.14 5.13 1.55
N ILE A 75 12.29 5.92 0.90
CA ILE A 75 12.64 6.69 -0.31
C ILE A 75 13.77 7.67 -0.02
N ASP A 76 13.69 8.41 1.09
CA ASP A 76 14.71 9.38 1.47
C ASP A 76 16.05 8.74 1.79
N TYR A 77 16.05 7.58 2.46
CA TYR A 77 17.26 6.80 2.68
C TYR A 77 17.91 6.39 1.36
N ILE A 78 17.14 5.84 0.41
CA ILE A 78 17.65 5.45 -0.91
C ILE A 78 18.24 6.64 -1.65
N LYS A 79 17.56 7.80 -1.64
CA LYS A 79 18.06 9.03 -2.26
C LYS A 79 19.37 9.54 -1.65
N LYS A 80 19.57 9.34 -0.35
CA LYS A 80 20.82 9.71 0.35
C LYS A 80 21.98 8.77 0.00
N CYS A 81 21.71 7.48 -0.12
CA CYS A 81 22.73 6.46 -0.37
C CYS A 81 23.03 6.25 -1.86
N ASN A 82 22.13 6.65 -2.77
CA ASN A 82 22.23 6.38 -4.20
C ASN A 82 21.67 7.53 -5.04
N ILE A 83 22.21 7.66 -6.26
CA ILE A 83 21.60 8.47 -7.31
C ILE A 83 20.39 7.71 -7.87
N VAL A 84 19.20 8.29 -7.68
CA VAL A 84 17.93 7.78 -8.24
C VAL A 84 17.75 8.32 -9.66
N ASN A 85 17.63 7.42 -10.63
CA ASN A 85 17.52 7.72 -12.05
C ASN A 85 16.11 7.48 -12.59
N GLU A 86 15.77 8.08 -13.73
CA GLU A 86 14.44 7.97 -14.34
C GLU A 86 14.00 6.54 -14.70
N GLY A 87 14.97 5.63 -14.91
CA GLY A 87 14.70 4.23 -15.20
C GLY A 87 14.49 3.34 -13.98
N ASP A 88 14.64 3.88 -12.76
CA ASP A 88 14.57 3.08 -11.55
C ASP A 88 13.13 2.68 -11.21
N ILE A 89 13.00 1.54 -10.54
CA ILE A 89 11.72 0.92 -10.18
C ILE A 89 11.68 0.69 -8.68
N PHE A 90 10.53 0.95 -8.08
CA PHE A 90 10.28 0.74 -6.66
C PHE A 90 9.14 -0.25 -6.47
N LEU A 91 9.34 -1.26 -5.64
CA LEU A 91 8.31 -2.15 -5.09
C LEU A 91 8.09 -1.78 -3.63
N PHE A 92 6.88 -1.42 -3.28
CA PHE A 92 6.47 -1.10 -1.92
C PHE A 92 5.58 -2.20 -1.38
N GLY A 93 5.77 -2.57 -0.12
CA GLY A 93 4.86 -3.44 0.60
C GLY A 93 4.81 -3.10 2.09
N ASN A 94 3.77 -3.58 2.76
CA ASN A 94 3.66 -3.58 4.21
C ASN A 94 3.52 -5.02 4.74
N ASP A 95 3.62 -5.22 6.05
CA ASP A 95 3.58 -6.54 6.68
C ASP A 95 2.23 -7.26 6.56
N THR A 96 1.23 -6.65 5.92
CA THR A 96 -0.06 -7.27 5.65
C THR A 96 -0.19 -7.87 4.25
N PHE A 97 0.82 -7.71 3.37
CA PHE A 97 0.73 -8.16 1.97
C PHE A 97 0.42 -9.66 1.79
N ASN A 98 0.90 -10.51 2.72
CA ASN A 98 0.64 -11.95 2.74
C ASN A 98 -0.46 -12.34 3.76
N ASN A 99 -1.04 -11.37 4.47
CA ASN A 99 -2.06 -11.55 5.49
C ASN A 99 -3.47 -11.18 5.02
N HIS A 100 -3.60 -10.41 3.93
CA HIS A 100 -4.90 -10.11 3.31
C HIS A 100 -5.36 -11.20 2.32
N ARG A 101 -4.40 -11.93 1.73
CA ARG A 101 -4.62 -13.12 0.92
C ARG A 101 -3.31 -13.90 0.85
N SER A 102 -3.36 -15.18 0.51
CA SER A 102 -2.14 -15.94 0.24
C SER A 102 -1.47 -15.37 -1.02
N PHE A 103 -0.33 -14.68 -0.85
CA PHE A 103 0.48 -14.19 -1.96
C PHE A 103 1.40 -15.31 -2.44
N SER A 104 1.34 -15.64 -3.72
CA SER A 104 1.98 -16.82 -4.30
C SER A 104 3.07 -16.46 -5.32
N VAL A 105 3.82 -17.47 -5.76
CA VAL A 105 4.78 -17.31 -6.88
C VAL A 105 4.08 -16.82 -8.16
N LEU A 106 2.83 -17.26 -8.40
CA LEU A 106 2.07 -16.82 -9.57
C LEU A 106 1.78 -15.32 -9.51
N ASP A 107 1.50 -14.78 -8.33
CA ASP A 107 1.36 -13.34 -8.13
C ASP A 107 2.65 -12.61 -8.47
N SER A 108 3.81 -13.10 -8.00
CA SER A 108 5.11 -12.53 -8.37
C SER A 108 5.35 -12.54 -9.88
N LEU A 109 4.94 -13.59 -10.59
CA LEU A 109 5.08 -13.66 -12.06
C LEU A 109 4.19 -12.63 -12.76
N LEU A 110 2.96 -12.40 -12.27
CA LEU A 110 2.09 -11.33 -12.80
C LEU A 110 2.72 -9.94 -12.60
N PHE A 111 3.22 -9.66 -11.40
CA PHE A 111 3.94 -8.42 -11.12
C PHE A 111 5.16 -8.26 -12.04
N LYS A 112 5.99 -9.31 -12.18
CA LYS A 112 7.16 -9.32 -13.07
C LYS A 112 6.80 -9.01 -14.52
N TRP A 113 5.73 -9.63 -15.03
CA TRP A 113 5.26 -9.40 -16.39
C TRP A 113 4.80 -7.94 -16.61
N MET A 114 4.11 -7.39 -15.62
CA MET A 114 3.62 -6.01 -15.65
C MET A 114 4.73 -4.96 -15.47
N ALA A 115 5.88 -5.31 -14.88
CA ALA A 115 6.98 -4.38 -14.60
C ALA A 115 7.48 -3.63 -15.85
N SER A 116 7.30 -4.19 -17.06
CA SER A 116 7.60 -3.50 -18.33
C SER A 116 6.84 -2.18 -18.51
N LYS A 117 5.63 -2.05 -17.93
CA LYS A 117 4.81 -0.82 -17.97
C LYS A 117 5.42 0.31 -17.13
N LEU A 118 6.38 0.04 -16.24
CA LEU A 118 7.03 1.08 -15.43
C LEU A 118 8.06 1.90 -16.23
N LYS A 119 8.44 1.46 -17.42
CA LYS A 119 9.37 2.19 -18.32
C LYS A 119 8.72 3.38 -19.05
N LYS A 120 7.47 3.67 -18.72
CA LYS A 120 6.67 4.73 -19.33
C LYS A 120 7.10 6.11 -18.83
N PRO A 121 7.01 7.16 -19.68
CA PRO A 121 7.39 8.52 -19.30
C PRO A 121 6.43 9.19 -18.31
N GLU A 122 5.17 8.74 -18.26
CA GLU A 122 4.16 9.18 -17.29
C GLU A 122 4.34 8.53 -15.91
N PRO A 123 3.82 9.12 -14.80
CA PRO A 123 3.72 8.43 -13.52
C PRO A 123 2.92 7.13 -13.64
N VAL A 124 3.48 6.02 -13.14
CA VAL A 124 2.82 4.71 -13.19
C VAL A 124 2.83 4.06 -11.83
N ILE A 125 1.69 3.49 -11.45
CA ILE A 125 1.55 2.54 -10.35
C ILE A 125 0.99 1.22 -10.88
N ILE A 126 1.51 0.11 -10.38
CA ILE A 126 1.08 -1.25 -10.69
C ILE A 126 0.78 -1.97 -9.38
N GLY A 127 -0.42 -2.50 -9.22
CA GLY A 127 -0.80 -3.26 -8.02
C GLY A 127 -2.18 -3.87 -8.18
N GLU A 128 -2.84 -4.19 -7.07
CA GLU A 128 -4.27 -4.52 -7.13
C GLU A 128 -5.08 -3.23 -7.27
N VAL A 129 -5.80 -3.05 -8.38
CA VAL A 129 -6.65 -1.86 -8.58
C VAL A 129 -8.09 -2.19 -8.17
N CYS A 130 -8.58 -1.48 -7.16
CA CYS A 130 -9.97 -1.43 -6.76
C CYS A 130 -10.71 -0.35 -7.56
N ARG A 131 -12.00 -0.56 -7.80
CA ARG A 131 -12.87 0.35 -8.57
C ARG A 131 -14.19 0.57 -7.86
N THR A 132 -14.75 1.74 -8.04
CA THR A 132 -16.11 2.11 -7.63
C THR A 132 -16.89 2.59 -8.84
N ASN A 133 -18.21 2.42 -8.81
CA ASN A 133 -19.10 2.91 -9.87
C ASN A 133 -19.44 4.40 -9.70
N ARG A 134 -18.98 5.04 -8.62
CA ARG A 134 -19.19 6.47 -8.35
C ARG A 134 -17.88 7.23 -8.47
N ILE A 135 -17.91 8.44 -9.00
CA ILE A 135 -16.75 9.32 -8.97
C ILE A 135 -16.61 9.87 -7.56
N CYS A 136 -15.44 9.66 -6.95
CA CYS A 136 -15.05 10.26 -5.69
C CYS A 136 -14.11 11.45 -5.95
N SER A 137 -13.95 12.34 -4.98
CA SER A 137 -12.87 13.33 -5.00
C SER A 137 -12.22 13.52 -3.63
N LEU A 138 -10.92 13.82 -3.65
CA LEU A 138 -10.10 14.17 -2.51
C LEU A 138 -9.21 15.37 -2.86
N ASP A 139 -9.27 16.45 -2.09
CA ASP A 139 -8.73 17.79 -2.36
C ASP A 139 -8.89 18.21 -3.83
N GLY A 140 -10.12 18.12 -4.33
CA GLY A 140 -10.47 18.49 -5.70
C GLY A 140 -10.02 17.52 -6.79
N MET A 141 -9.24 16.48 -6.48
CA MET A 141 -8.83 15.47 -7.46
C MET A 141 -9.85 14.35 -7.55
N ALA A 142 -10.43 14.20 -8.74
CA ALA A 142 -11.43 13.17 -9.02
C ALA A 142 -10.78 11.81 -9.29
N PHE A 143 -11.41 10.73 -8.83
CA PHE A 143 -10.99 9.36 -9.10
C PHE A 143 -12.17 8.38 -8.93
N SER A 144 -12.13 7.26 -9.65
CA SER A 144 -13.08 6.14 -9.51
C SER A 144 -12.39 4.80 -9.27
N SER A 145 -11.06 4.83 -9.13
CA SER A 145 -10.23 3.65 -8.89
C SER A 145 -9.01 4.00 -8.04
N TRP A 146 -8.51 3.03 -7.29
CA TRP A 146 -7.31 3.17 -6.48
C TRP A 146 -6.51 1.87 -6.42
N VAL A 147 -5.20 1.97 -6.19
CA VAL A 147 -4.37 0.80 -5.88
C VAL A 147 -4.53 0.44 -4.40
N SER A 148 -4.57 -0.85 -4.05
CA SER A 148 -4.39 -1.29 -2.67
C SER A 148 -2.93 -1.19 -2.27
N THR A 149 -2.63 -0.56 -1.13
CA THR A 149 -1.25 -0.23 -0.73
C THR A 149 -0.49 -1.37 -0.03
N TYR A 150 -1.11 -2.54 0.17
CA TYR A 150 -0.41 -3.68 0.78
C TYR A 150 0.80 -4.16 -0.05
N LEU A 151 0.74 -4.07 -1.38
CA LEU A 151 1.85 -4.34 -2.29
C LEU A 151 1.61 -3.66 -3.65
N PHE A 152 2.54 -2.80 -4.08
CA PHE A 152 2.48 -2.14 -5.38
C PHE A 152 3.87 -1.78 -5.89
N MET A 153 4.02 -1.62 -7.21
CA MET A 153 5.20 -1.05 -7.84
C MET A 153 4.92 0.34 -8.37
N ALA A 154 5.95 1.18 -8.42
CA ALA A 154 5.89 2.51 -9.00
C ALA A 154 7.18 2.83 -9.75
N ASN A 155 7.07 3.69 -10.77
CA ASN A 155 8.24 4.26 -11.43
C ASN A 155 8.71 5.53 -10.71
N VAL A 156 9.93 5.98 -11.02
CA VAL A 156 10.51 7.18 -10.38
C VAL A 156 9.66 8.43 -10.55
N LYS A 157 8.97 8.57 -11.69
CA LYS A 157 8.04 9.68 -11.93
C LYS A 157 6.96 9.77 -10.86
N MET A 158 6.40 8.64 -10.44
CA MET A 158 5.46 8.62 -9.34
C MET A 158 6.15 8.76 -7.97
N VAL A 159 7.30 8.13 -7.76
CA VAL A 159 8.05 8.22 -6.48
C VAL A 159 8.48 9.66 -6.15
N LYS A 160 8.82 10.46 -7.16
CA LYS A 160 9.12 11.90 -6.98
C LYS A 160 7.95 12.70 -6.42
N ARG A 161 6.72 12.22 -6.64
CA ARG A 161 5.47 12.83 -6.17
C ARG A 161 4.92 12.18 -4.90
N PHE A 162 5.64 11.20 -4.35
CA PHE A 162 5.15 10.42 -3.21
C PHE A 162 4.82 11.30 -2.00
N SER A 163 5.63 12.32 -1.73
CA SER A 163 5.36 13.28 -0.65
C SER A 163 4.08 14.10 -0.87
N GLU A 164 3.70 14.39 -2.12
CA GLU A 164 2.42 15.07 -2.43
C GLU A 164 1.21 14.18 -2.13
N ALA A 165 1.39 12.85 -2.18
CA ALA A 165 0.36 11.87 -1.91
C ALA A 165 0.08 11.68 -0.43
N ILE A 166 0.93 12.21 0.44
CA ILE A 166 0.79 12.09 1.88
C ILE A 166 -0.05 13.27 2.38
N VAL A 167 -1.21 12.96 2.93
CA VAL A 167 -2.13 13.88 3.60
C VAL A 167 -2.19 13.50 5.08
N SER A 168 -2.12 14.51 5.94
CA SER A 168 -2.42 14.30 7.35
C SER A 168 -3.92 14.07 7.52
N GLY A 169 -4.31 13.05 8.27
CA GLY A 169 -5.71 12.82 8.63
C GLY A 169 -6.35 14.04 9.30
N ARG A 170 -5.56 14.87 10.01
CA ARG A 170 -6.05 16.03 10.78
C ARG A 170 -6.68 17.10 9.90
N GLU A 171 -6.26 17.12 8.65
CA GLU A 171 -6.69 18.05 7.63
C GLU A 171 -8.01 17.63 6.98
N CYS A 172 -8.34 16.34 7.01
CA CYS A 172 -9.50 15.76 6.32
C CYS A 172 -10.56 15.20 7.27
N ILE A 173 -10.16 14.73 8.45
CA ILE A 173 -11.02 14.08 9.45
C ILE A 173 -11.34 15.11 10.53
N GLU A 174 -12.62 15.49 10.62
CA GLU A 174 -13.09 16.47 11.61
C GLU A 174 -13.41 15.81 12.94
N ARG A 175 -13.97 14.59 12.89
CA ARG A 175 -14.37 13.85 14.09
C ARG A 175 -14.47 12.35 13.82
N VAL A 176 -14.01 11.53 14.76
CA VAL A 176 -14.28 10.08 14.79
C VAL A 176 -15.17 9.78 15.98
N THR A 177 -16.23 9.02 15.75
CA THR A 177 -17.15 8.53 16.79
C THR A 177 -17.26 7.01 16.73
N ASP A 178 -18.03 6.45 17.65
CA ASP A 178 -18.47 5.05 17.65
C ASP A 178 -19.35 4.71 16.43
N LYS A 179 -20.13 5.68 15.93
CA LYS A 179 -21.13 5.45 14.85
C LYS A 179 -20.66 5.85 13.46
N TYR A 180 -19.85 6.90 13.35
CA TYR A 180 -19.41 7.43 12.06
C TYR A 180 -18.11 8.25 12.17
N ILE A 181 -17.56 8.57 11.02
CA ILE A 181 -16.44 9.48 10.82
C ILE A 181 -16.94 10.70 10.04
N SER A 182 -16.76 11.89 10.59
CA SER A 182 -17.02 13.17 9.92
C SER A 182 -15.75 13.62 9.19
N PHE A 183 -15.92 14.04 7.94
CA PHE A 183 -14.83 14.53 7.10
C PHE A 183 -15.12 15.96 6.64
N SER A 184 -14.05 16.72 6.36
CA SER A 184 -14.18 18.06 5.80
C SER A 184 -14.78 18.00 4.39
N ASN A 185 -15.99 18.53 4.23
CA ASN A 185 -16.68 18.60 2.94
C ASN A 185 -15.94 19.45 1.88
N LYS A 186 -14.96 20.26 2.29
CA LYS A 186 -14.08 21.02 1.37
C LYS A 186 -13.03 20.14 0.71
N ARG A 187 -12.70 19.00 1.32
CA ARG A 187 -11.58 18.13 0.94
C ARG A 187 -12.03 16.74 0.53
N VAL A 188 -13.01 16.17 1.23
CA VAL A 188 -13.51 14.81 1.02
C VAL A 188 -14.94 14.90 0.52
N CYS A 189 -15.21 14.37 -0.68
CA CYS A 189 -16.59 14.37 -1.20
C CYS A 189 -17.50 13.39 -0.44
N SER A 190 -18.81 13.55 -0.62
CA SER A 190 -19.82 12.74 0.06
C SER A 190 -19.71 11.25 -0.24
N GLU A 191 -19.35 10.90 -1.48
CA GLU A 191 -19.20 9.53 -1.96
C GLU A 191 -18.00 8.84 -1.30
N LEU A 192 -16.88 9.55 -1.16
CA LEU A 192 -15.70 9.04 -0.48
C LEU A 192 -15.96 8.90 1.02
N SER A 193 -16.59 9.90 1.64
CA SER A 193 -17.01 9.84 3.04
C SER A 193 -17.92 8.63 3.32
N ALA A 194 -18.93 8.42 2.48
CA ALA A 194 -19.83 7.27 2.58
C ALA A 194 -19.08 5.94 2.39
N HIS A 195 -18.17 5.87 1.43
CA HIS A 195 -17.35 4.68 1.20
C HIS A 195 -16.48 4.33 2.42
N ILE A 196 -15.75 5.30 2.98
CA ILE A 196 -14.90 5.05 4.16
C ILE A 196 -15.76 4.66 5.37
N ASN A 197 -16.89 5.34 5.59
CA ASN A 197 -17.81 4.97 6.66
C ASN A 197 -18.37 3.55 6.48
N SER A 198 -18.73 3.14 5.26
CA SER A 198 -19.19 1.75 5.01
C SER A 198 -18.15 0.69 5.37
N TRP A 199 -16.86 1.02 5.29
CA TRP A 199 -15.76 0.10 5.60
C TRP A 199 -15.35 0.11 7.08
N LEU A 200 -15.33 1.29 7.70
CA LEU A 200 -14.82 1.47 9.06
C LEU A 200 -15.92 1.57 10.12
N ARG A 201 -17.12 1.98 9.76
CA ARG A 201 -18.30 2.15 10.63
C ARG A 201 -19.57 1.70 9.91
N PRO A 202 -19.66 0.42 9.49
CA PRO A 202 -20.84 -0.07 8.79
C PRO A 202 -22.06 -0.01 9.72
N VAL A 203 -23.20 0.40 9.18
CA VAL A 203 -24.48 0.38 9.91
C VAL A 203 -25.02 -1.05 10.05
N ASP A 204 -24.68 -1.93 9.09
CA ASP A 204 -25.05 -3.34 9.07
C ASP A 204 -23.81 -4.23 9.24
N GLN A 205 -23.84 -5.10 10.26
CA GLN A 205 -22.76 -6.04 10.58
C GLN A 205 -22.51 -7.10 9.49
N GLN A 206 -23.42 -7.26 8.52
CA GLN A 206 -23.27 -8.21 7.41
C GLN A 206 -22.41 -7.67 6.25
N GLN A 207 -22.02 -6.39 6.24
CA GLN A 207 -21.16 -5.82 5.20
C GLN A 207 -19.68 -6.17 5.41
N HIS A 208 -18.95 -6.39 4.30
CA HIS A 208 -17.49 -6.55 4.33
C HIS A 208 -16.85 -5.31 4.96
N SER A 209 -16.35 -5.47 6.19
CA SER A 209 -15.77 -4.38 6.97
C SER A 209 -14.27 -4.58 7.20
N TRP A 210 -13.54 -3.49 7.41
CA TRP A 210 -12.10 -3.56 7.69
C TRP A 210 -11.85 -4.33 8.99
N TYR A 211 -10.71 -5.01 9.11
CA TYR A 211 -10.33 -5.70 10.35
C TYR A 211 -10.39 -4.76 11.56
N LYS A 212 -11.12 -5.11 12.64
CA LYS A 212 -11.39 -4.24 13.80
C LYS A 212 -12.08 -2.91 13.44
N SER A 213 -13.00 -2.91 12.48
CA SER A 213 -13.89 -1.78 12.17
C SER A 213 -14.77 -1.39 13.36
N HIS A 214 -15.12 -2.33 14.23
CA HIS A 214 -15.90 -2.10 15.45
C HIS A 214 -15.02 -1.91 16.68
N SER A 215 -13.77 -1.48 16.50
CA SER A 215 -12.90 -1.18 17.63
C SER A 215 -13.46 -0.01 18.42
N ASP A 216 -13.50 -0.16 19.75
CA ASP A 216 -13.80 0.94 20.68
C ASP A 216 -12.64 1.96 20.73
N ASP A 217 -11.46 1.55 20.28
CA ASP A 217 -10.32 2.45 20.07
C ASP A 217 -10.55 3.37 18.87
N LEU A 218 -11.04 4.58 19.16
CA LEU A 218 -11.29 5.64 18.17
C LEU A 218 -10.00 6.12 17.49
N GLU A 219 -8.86 6.09 18.17
CA GLU A 219 -7.56 6.46 17.62
C GLU A 219 -7.11 5.44 16.57
N LEU A 220 -7.33 4.15 16.81
CA LEU A 220 -7.10 3.11 15.80
C LEU A 220 -7.98 3.33 14.55
N ILE A 221 -9.23 3.74 14.72
CA ILE A 221 -10.15 4.01 13.61
C ILE A 221 -9.72 5.27 12.85
N TYR A 222 -9.30 6.32 13.57
CA TYR A 222 -8.71 7.51 12.99
C TYR A 222 -7.51 7.16 12.10
N ARG A 223 -6.55 6.37 12.60
CA ARG A 223 -5.35 5.95 11.84
C ARG A 223 -5.69 5.14 10.60
N LYS A 224 -6.70 4.26 10.67
CA LYS A 224 -7.17 3.52 9.48
C LYS A 224 -7.80 4.44 8.45
N ALA A 225 -8.62 5.40 8.88
CA ALA A 225 -9.21 6.38 7.98
C ALA A 225 -8.12 7.22 7.29
N GLU A 226 -7.10 7.65 8.05
CA GLU A 226 -5.92 8.35 7.52
C GLU A 226 -5.16 7.49 6.49
N ALA A 227 -4.92 6.21 6.78
CA ALA A 227 -4.28 5.29 5.84
C ALA A 227 -5.10 5.11 4.54
N ILE A 228 -6.43 4.96 4.66
CA ILE A 228 -7.32 4.86 3.50
C ILE A 228 -7.29 6.15 2.68
N LEU A 229 -7.33 7.33 3.31
CA LEU A 229 -7.25 8.62 2.62
C LEU A 229 -5.93 8.74 1.84
N ASN A 230 -4.81 8.35 2.44
CA ASN A 230 -3.51 8.34 1.78
C ASN A 230 -3.45 7.37 0.59
N GLU A 231 -4.04 6.17 0.72
CA GLU A 231 -4.17 5.22 -0.40
C GLU A 231 -4.95 5.83 -1.58
N LYS A 232 -6.07 6.49 -1.28
CA LYS A 232 -6.87 7.16 -2.31
C LYS A 232 -6.13 8.35 -2.91
N ARG A 233 -5.43 9.13 -2.08
CA ARG A 233 -4.65 10.30 -2.52
C ARG A 233 -3.52 9.90 -3.47
N LEU A 234 -2.77 8.85 -3.14
CA LEU A 234 -1.72 8.29 -3.98
C LEU A 234 -2.24 8.01 -5.39
N SER A 235 -3.37 7.31 -5.45
CA SER A 235 -4.03 6.95 -6.71
C SER A 235 -4.58 8.16 -7.46
N ALA A 236 -5.22 9.08 -6.74
CA ALA A 236 -5.79 10.31 -7.30
C ALA A 236 -4.71 11.19 -7.94
N ILE A 237 -3.57 11.39 -7.27
CA ILE A 237 -2.44 12.15 -7.82
C ILE A 237 -1.89 11.48 -9.07
N THR A 238 -1.76 10.15 -9.07
CA THR A 238 -1.28 9.43 -10.26
C THR A 238 -2.18 9.72 -11.46
N VAL A 239 -3.50 9.58 -11.33
CA VAL A 239 -4.40 9.76 -12.49
C VAL A 239 -4.58 11.24 -12.87
N ASN A 240 -4.61 12.17 -11.91
CA ASN A 240 -4.75 13.61 -12.17
C ASN A 240 -3.45 14.25 -12.67
N SER A 241 -2.35 13.49 -12.74
CA SER A 241 -1.08 13.90 -13.33
C SER A 241 -0.82 13.29 -14.71
N ASN A 242 -1.88 12.88 -15.41
CA ASN A 242 -1.80 12.11 -16.66
C ASN A 242 -1.06 10.77 -16.52
N GLY A 243 -0.88 10.29 -15.29
CA GLY A 243 -0.33 8.98 -14.98
C GLY A 243 -1.37 7.87 -15.11
N ARG A 244 -0.95 6.64 -14.82
CA ARG A 244 -1.78 5.45 -15.00
C ARG A 244 -1.65 4.46 -13.84
N LEU A 245 -2.79 3.88 -13.47
CA LEU A 245 -2.87 2.71 -12.60
C LEU A 245 -3.04 1.47 -13.47
N TYR A 246 -2.24 0.44 -13.24
CA TYR A 246 -2.44 -0.87 -13.85
C TYR A 246 -2.75 -1.91 -12.79
N SER A 247 -3.83 -2.66 -13.00
CA SER A 247 -4.11 -3.83 -12.18
C SER A 247 -3.25 -5.00 -12.64
N VAL A 248 -2.60 -5.68 -11.70
CA VAL A 248 -1.94 -6.97 -12.00
C VAL A 248 -2.94 -8.11 -12.25
N TYR A 249 -4.23 -7.90 -11.90
CA TYR A 249 -5.29 -8.90 -11.94
C TYR A 249 -6.36 -8.65 -13.02
N ASP A 250 -6.16 -7.71 -13.95
CA ASP A 250 -7.18 -7.40 -14.97
C ASP A 250 -7.32 -8.49 -16.06
N SER A 251 -6.40 -9.46 -16.15
CA SER A 251 -6.52 -10.59 -17.09
C SER A 251 -7.35 -11.73 -16.51
N MET A 252 -7.94 -12.57 -17.37
CA MET A 252 -8.71 -13.76 -16.94
C MET A 252 -7.86 -14.69 -16.04
N LEU A 253 -6.58 -14.89 -16.39
CA LEU A 253 -5.64 -15.65 -15.58
C LEU A 253 -5.35 -14.95 -14.24
N GLY A 254 -5.18 -13.63 -14.26
CA GLY A 254 -4.98 -12.83 -13.05
C GLY A 254 -6.18 -12.93 -12.09
N ASP A 255 -7.39 -12.79 -12.60
CA ASP A 255 -8.61 -12.92 -11.80
C ASP A 255 -8.76 -14.32 -11.19
N LEU A 256 -8.42 -15.38 -11.93
CA LEU A 256 -8.40 -16.74 -11.41
C LEU A 256 -7.38 -16.91 -10.27
N ILE A 257 -6.14 -16.45 -10.47
CA ILE A 257 -5.08 -16.49 -9.45
C ILE A 257 -5.54 -15.77 -8.18
N LYS A 258 -6.15 -14.59 -8.33
CA LYS A 258 -6.70 -13.81 -7.22
C LYS A 258 -7.78 -14.60 -6.46
N LYS A 259 -8.75 -15.20 -7.16
CA LYS A 259 -9.84 -16.00 -6.56
C LYS A 259 -9.34 -17.21 -5.79
N VAL A 260 -8.33 -17.91 -6.33
CA VAL A 260 -7.69 -19.05 -5.65
C VAL A 260 -6.98 -18.59 -4.38
N GLY A 261 -6.24 -17.47 -4.44
CA GLY A 261 -5.56 -16.90 -3.27
C GLY A 261 -6.53 -16.55 -2.12
N TRP A 262 -7.70 -15.98 -2.45
CA TRP A 262 -8.77 -15.74 -1.47
C TRP A 262 -9.34 -17.04 -0.89
N SER A 263 -9.60 -18.04 -1.73
CA SER A 263 -10.15 -19.33 -1.30
C SER A 263 -9.23 -20.06 -0.31
N ILE A 264 -7.91 -20.03 -0.55
CA ILE A 264 -6.90 -20.60 0.36
C ILE A 264 -6.88 -19.84 1.69
N TYR A 265 -6.89 -18.50 1.63
CA TYR A 265 -6.89 -17.65 2.82
C TYR A 265 -8.09 -17.94 3.74
N TYR A 266 -9.31 -17.98 3.18
CA TYR A 266 -10.52 -18.27 3.98
C TYR A 266 -10.53 -19.69 4.57
N ARG A 267 -9.96 -20.69 3.88
CA ARG A 267 -9.82 -22.05 4.44
C ARG A 267 -8.86 -22.09 5.62
N ARG A 268 -7.72 -21.40 5.52
CA ARG A 268 -6.72 -21.33 6.61
C ARG A 268 -7.23 -20.61 7.85
N ARG A 269 -8.22 -19.72 7.71
CA ARG A 269 -8.80 -18.96 8.83
C ARG A 269 -9.93 -19.71 9.57
N LYS A 270 -10.41 -20.82 9.01
CA LYS A 270 -11.43 -21.70 9.62
C LYS A 270 -10.84 -22.93 10.31
N LEU A 271 -9.54 -23.17 10.16
CA LEU A 271 -8.76 -24.20 10.84
C LEU A 271 -8.03 -23.57 12.02
#